data_AF-A0A955N1Z0-F1
#
_entry.id   AF-A0A955N1Z0-F1
#
_cell.length_a   1.000
_cell.length_b   1.000
_cell.length_c   1.000
_cell.angle_alpha   90.00
_cell.angle_beta   90.00
_cell.angle_gamma   90.00
#
_symmetry.space_group_name_H-M   'P 1'
#
loop_
_entity.id
_entity.type
_entity.pdbx_description
1 polymer ?
#
loop_
_entity_poly.entity_id
_entity_poly.type
_entity_poly.pdbx_seq_one_letter_code
_entity_poly.pdbx_strand_id
1 'polypeptide(L)'
;ICGVSYYDDTHFPEEYRGNVFIGNAVTCRVNRDTIAHEGSTYTAVLEPDFIKSKDPWFRPVNVKMGPDGALYIADFYNRIIGHYEVPLDHPGRDRERGRIWRVVYTGSEKTRPAEFTRTDWTSASDEELVEDLGHPNQWVRRTATNQLALRDSETVSPLVETMLDGPDNSALQRLHGLWALQRLGTLTPDRLKAFSGDSDERVRVHVQRILAERSDWTDVERKIALVGLEDPVSIVRRNAAEALRRHPEPDQEFPLLDALKASDKKDIGLVHVLRMAARDQLNLPETWSLVLSSPHLHYYERTLGESIAIGSPTIQAAKFLM
;
A
#
# COMPACT_ATOMS: atom_id res chain seq x y z
N ILE A 1 4.76 -18.29 11.29
CA ILE A 1 5.15 -17.64 10.02
C ILE A 1 5.82 -16.31 10.31
N CYS A 2 6.78 -15.87 9.50
CA CYS A 2 7.62 -14.72 9.78
C CYS A 2 8.32 -14.24 8.50
N GLY A 3 8.48 -12.92 8.37
CA GLY A 3 9.00 -12.29 7.16
C GLY A 3 8.08 -12.46 5.97
N VAL A 4 7.55 -11.35 5.46
CA VAL A 4 6.74 -11.34 4.24
C VAL A 4 7.51 -10.55 3.18
N SER A 5 7.62 -11.15 1.99
CA SER A 5 8.17 -10.49 0.80
C SER A 5 7.26 -10.72 -0.39
N TYR A 6 6.79 -9.64 -1.00
CA TYR A 6 6.18 -9.66 -2.32
C TYR A 6 7.29 -9.58 -3.39
N TYR A 7 7.15 -10.32 -4.48
CA TYR A 7 8.14 -10.36 -5.55
C TYR A 7 7.63 -9.63 -6.79
N ASP A 8 8.09 -8.39 -7.00
CA ASP A 8 7.68 -7.57 -8.14
C ASP A 8 8.78 -7.38 -9.20
N ASP A 9 9.91 -8.06 -9.03
CA ASP A 9 10.97 -8.11 -10.02
C ASP A 9 10.62 -9.06 -11.18
N THR A 10 11.33 -8.91 -12.29
CA THR A 10 11.26 -9.76 -13.47
C THR A 10 12.32 -10.87 -13.47
N HIS A 11 13.20 -10.91 -12.46
CA HIS A 11 14.31 -11.86 -12.46
C HIS A 11 13.88 -13.33 -12.34
N PHE A 12 12.88 -13.63 -11.52
CA PHE A 12 12.31 -14.98 -11.45
C PHE A 12 11.36 -15.24 -12.64
N PRO A 13 11.11 -16.52 -12.97
CA PRO A 13 10.09 -16.91 -13.94
C PRO A 13 8.73 -16.30 -13.64
N GLU A 14 7.92 -16.10 -14.67
CA GLU A 14 6.61 -15.46 -14.60
C GLU A 14 5.70 -16.06 -13.50
N GLU A 15 5.75 -17.37 -13.30
CA GLU A 15 4.98 -18.08 -12.26
C GLU A 15 5.27 -17.65 -10.80
N TYR A 16 6.40 -16.96 -10.57
CA TYR A 16 6.80 -16.45 -9.26
C TYR A 16 6.62 -14.94 -9.10
N ARG A 17 6.30 -14.23 -10.19
CA ARG A 17 6.09 -12.78 -10.19
C ARG A 17 4.73 -12.46 -9.61
N GLY A 18 4.66 -11.48 -8.71
CA GLY A 18 3.45 -11.14 -7.98
C GLY A 18 3.12 -12.10 -6.83
N ASN A 19 4.02 -13.03 -6.49
CA ASN A 19 3.80 -13.94 -5.37
C ASN A 19 4.33 -13.35 -4.05
N VAL A 20 3.78 -13.86 -2.96
CA VAL A 20 4.22 -13.59 -1.60
C VAL A 20 4.98 -14.80 -1.07
N PHE A 21 6.15 -14.54 -0.47
CA PHE A 21 7.00 -15.54 0.16
C PHE A 21 7.10 -15.32 1.66
N ILE A 22 6.90 -16.38 2.43
CA ILE A 22 6.79 -16.29 3.90
C ILE A 22 7.64 -17.36 4.58
N GLY A 23 8.48 -16.95 5.53
CA GLY A 23 9.26 -17.87 6.34
C GLY A 23 8.38 -18.68 7.30
N ASN A 24 8.60 -19.98 7.36
CA ASN A 24 7.92 -20.89 8.27
C ASN A 24 8.92 -21.74 9.04
N ALA A 25 9.43 -21.14 10.12
CA ALA A 25 10.39 -21.78 11.00
C ALA A 25 9.89 -23.09 11.62
N VAL A 26 8.59 -23.21 11.91
CA VAL A 26 8.02 -24.42 12.56
C VAL A 26 8.11 -25.64 11.65
N THR A 27 7.81 -25.46 10.37
CA THR A 27 7.69 -26.56 9.40
C THR A 27 8.86 -26.67 8.43
N CYS A 28 9.95 -25.91 8.67
CA CYS A 28 11.17 -25.87 7.87
C CYS A 28 10.91 -25.51 6.39
N ARG A 29 10.07 -24.49 6.16
CA ARG A 29 9.61 -24.11 4.81
C ARG A 29 9.69 -22.61 4.57
N VAL A 30 9.75 -22.27 3.29
CA VAL A 30 9.30 -20.96 2.79
C VAL A 30 8.00 -21.20 2.05
N ASN A 31 6.90 -20.69 2.59
CA ASN A 31 5.59 -20.75 1.95
C ASN A 31 5.55 -19.77 0.76
N ARG A 32 4.69 -20.08 -0.21
CA ARG A 32 4.40 -19.28 -1.39
C ARG A 32 2.89 -19.10 -1.47
N ASP A 33 2.45 -17.88 -1.69
CA ASP A 33 1.05 -17.56 -1.94
C ASP A 33 0.94 -16.68 -3.20
N THR A 34 -0.06 -16.91 -4.04
CA THR A 34 -0.49 -15.96 -5.09
C THR A 34 -1.50 -14.98 -4.50
N ILE A 35 -1.64 -13.80 -5.10
CA ILE A 35 -2.57 -12.76 -4.65
C ILE A 35 -3.73 -12.64 -5.65
N ALA A 36 -4.96 -12.85 -5.16
CA ALA A 36 -6.18 -12.63 -5.91
C ALA A 36 -6.87 -11.33 -5.43
N HIS A 37 -7.31 -10.50 -6.37
CA HIS A 37 -8.12 -9.32 -6.06
C HIS A 37 -9.54 -9.72 -5.68
N GLU A 38 -10.05 -9.13 -4.61
CA GLU A 38 -11.43 -9.31 -4.16
C GLU A 38 -12.01 -7.93 -3.79
N GLY A 39 -12.65 -7.29 -4.76
CA GLY A 39 -13.09 -5.90 -4.63
C GLY A 39 -11.92 -4.97 -4.30
N SER A 40 -12.01 -4.24 -3.18
CA SER A 40 -11.01 -3.29 -2.69
C SER A 40 -9.96 -3.93 -1.76
N THR A 41 -9.97 -5.26 -1.64
CA THR A 41 -9.07 -6.06 -0.81
C THR A 41 -8.42 -7.18 -1.64
N TYR A 42 -7.57 -7.96 -0.98
CA TYR A 42 -6.82 -9.06 -1.55
C TYR A 42 -7.03 -10.32 -0.72
N THR A 43 -7.03 -11.46 -1.40
CA THR A 43 -7.04 -12.78 -0.77
C THR A 43 -5.80 -13.54 -1.21
N ALA A 44 -5.05 -14.07 -0.24
CA ALA A 44 -3.88 -14.91 -0.50
C ALA A 44 -4.35 -16.34 -0.80
N VAL A 45 -3.83 -16.90 -1.89
CA VAL A 45 -4.13 -18.27 -2.32
C VAL A 45 -2.87 -19.11 -2.13
N LEU A 46 -2.99 -20.16 -1.32
CA LEU A 46 -1.87 -21.03 -1.01
C LEU A 46 -1.38 -21.78 -2.25
N GLU A 47 -0.08 -21.68 -2.52
CA GLU A 47 0.61 -22.39 -3.57
C GLU A 47 1.51 -23.50 -3.00
N PRO A 48 2.09 -24.38 -3.85
CA PRO A 48 3.14 -25.28 -3.40
C PRO A 48 4.29 -24.53 -2.73
N ASP A 49 4.79 -25.06 -1.61
CA ASP A 49 5.89 -24.47 -0.85
C ASP A 49 7.09 -24.14 -1.75
N PHE A 50 7.61 -22.91 -1.66
CA PHE A 50 8.75 -22.46 -2.45
C PHE A 50 10.03 -23.23 -2.09
N ILE A 51 10.27 -23.40 -0.80
CA ILE A 51 11.40 -24.17 -0.28
C ILE A 51 10.91 -25.10 0.82
N LYS A 52 11.38 -26.34 0.79
CA LYS A 52 11.18 -27.33 1.85
C LYS A 52 12.50 -27.99 2.19
N SER A 53 12.94 -27.84 3.44
CA SER A 53 14.17 -28.46 3.91
C SER A 53 13.91 -29.74 4.70
N LYS A 54 14.81 -30.72 4.55
CA LYS A 54 14.87 -31.92 5.41
C LYS A 54 15.70 -31.68 6.68
N ASP A 55 16.46 -30.60 6.70
CA ASP A 55 17.25 -30.18 7.86
C ASP A 55 16.29 -29.67 8.95
N PRO A 56 16.19 -30.34 10.10
CA PRO A 56 15.26 -29.97 11.15
C PRO A 56 15.65 -28.65 11.82
N TRP A 57 16.82 -28.08 11.54
CA TRP A 57 17.25 -26.80 12.09
C TRP A 57 17.13 -25.68 11.07
N PHE A 58 16.64 -25.92 9.85
CA PHE A 58 16.28 -24.83 8.93
C PHE A 58 15.08 -24.05 9.48
N ARG A 59 15.35 -22.86 10.00
CA ARG A 59 14.39 -21.96 10.64
C ARG A 59 14.39 -20.61 9.90
N PRO A 60 13.74 -20.52 8.72
CA PRO A 60 13.60 -19.24 8.02
C PRO A 60 12.75 -18.30 8.86
N VAL A 61 13.37 -17.24 9.36
CA VAL A 61 12.76 -16.22 10.22
C VAL A 61 12.46 -14.91 9.49
N ASN A 62 13.06 -14.71 8.32
CA ASN A 62 12.73 -13.58 7.45
C ASN A 62 12.97 -13.92 5.99
N VAL A 63 12.21 -13.27 5.09
CA VAL A 63 12.37 -13.33 3.64
C VAL A 63 12.30 -11.91 3.11
N LYS A 64 13.26 -11.51 2.27
CA LYS A 64 13.28 -10.20 1.62
C LYS A 64 13.83 -10.28 0.20
N MET A 65 13.18 -9.59 -0.72
CA MET A 65 13.73 -9.30 -2.03
C MET A 65 14.83 -8.23 -1.93
N GLY A 66 15.96 -8.47 -2.58
CA GLY A 66 17.05 -7.51 -2.70
C GLY A 66 16.98 -6.68 -4.00
N PRO A 67 17.84 -5.66 -4.14
CA PRO A 67 17.94 -4.84 -5.36
C PRO A 67 18.34 -5.63 -6.61
N ASP A 68 19.04 -6.75 -6.43
CA ASP A 68 19.53 -7.63 -7.48
C ASP A 68 18.50 -8.68 -7.93
N GLY A 69 17.23 -8.51 -7.57
CA GLY A 69 16.15 -9.44 -7.90
C GLY A 69 16.20 -10.79 -7.18
N ALA A 70 17.17 -11.00 -6.28
CA ALA A 70 17.29 -12.22 -5.49
C ALA A 70 16.38 -12.19 -4.26
N LEU A 71 15.95 -13.38 -3.80
CA LEU A 71 15.32 -13.52 -2.48
C LEU A 71 16.37 -13.90 -1.43
N TYR A 72 16.47 -13.10 -0.39
CA TYR A 72 17.31 -13.34 0.77
C TYR A 72 16.48 -13.92 1.91
N ILE A 73 16.95 -15.04 2.46
CA ILE A 73 16.30 -15.73 3.59
C ILE A 73 17.24 -15.68 4.77
N ALA A 74 16.79 -15.04 5.86
CA ALA A 74 17.45 -15.13 7.14
C ALA A 74 16.99 -16.40 7.84
N ASP A 75 17.92 -17.32 8.03
CA ASP A 75 17.69 -18.59 8.70
C ASP A 75 18.40 -18.58 10.05
N PHE A 76 17.60 -18.65 11.11
CA PHE A 76 18.07 -18.64 12.48
C PHE A 76 18.88 -19.90 12.84
N TYR A 77 18.81 -20.95 12.02
CA TYR A 77 19.52 -22.21 12.14
C TYR A 77 19.62 -22.77 13.55
N ASN A 78 18.46 -23.00 14.18
CA ASN A 78 18.41 -23.33 15.61
C ASN A 78 17.59 -24.59 15.89
N ARG A 79 18.06 -25.37 16.87
CA ARG A 79 17.36 -26.57 17.35
C ARG A 79 16.05 -26.22 18.05
N ILE A 80 16.02 -25.11 18.79
CA ILE A 80 14.88 -24.68 19.60
C ILE A 80 14.27 -23.42 18.99
N ILE A 81 12.96 -23.43 18.77
CA ILE A 81 12.24 -22.36 18.04
C ILE A 81 11.61 -21.37 19.02
N GLY A 82 10.81 -21.88 19.97
CA GLY A 82 10.00 -21.07 20.86
C GLY A 82 10.66 -20.82 22.21
N HIS A 83 9.92 -20.13 23.08
CA HIS A 83 10.26 -19.89 24.48
C HIS A 83 9.44 -20.76 25.45
N TYR A 84 8.55 -21.61 24.92
CA TYR A 84 7.61 -22.41 25.70
C TYR A 84 8.14 -23.82 26.01
N GLU A 85 9.03 -24.35 25.17
CA GLU A 85 9.47 -25.74 25.26
C GLU A 85 10.57 -25.95 26.30
N VAL A 86 11.48 -24.98 26.42
CA VAL A 86 12.65 -25.04 27.33
C VAL A 86 13.05 -23.63 27.79
N PRO A 87 13.75 -23.50 28.94
CA PRO A 87 14.29 -22.23 29.44
C PRO A 87 15.09 -21.42 28.38
N LEU A 88 15.15 -20.11 28.57
CA LEU A 88 15.81 -19.18 27.63
C LEU A 88 17.34 -19.34 27.59
N ASP A 89 17.92 -19.90 28.64
CA ASP A 89 19.35 -20.22 28.81
C ASP A 89 19.71 -21.66 28.42
N HIS A 90 18.74 -22.42 27.88
CA HIS A 90 18.98 -23.81 27.50
C HIS A 90 20.15 -23.92 26.50
N PRO A 91 21.17 -24.78 26.76
CA PRO A 91 22.44 -24.80 26.00
C PRO A 91 22.27 -25.22 24.53
N GLY A 92 21.15 -25.87 24.19
CA GLY A 92 20.78 -26.19 22.81
C GLY A 92 20.33 -25.00 21.96
N ARG A 93 20.22 -23.79 22.53
CA ARG A 93 19.92 -22.56 21.78
C ARG A 93 21.21 -22.00 21.23
N ASP A 94 21.39 -22.07 19.91
CA ASP A 94 22.51 -21.40 19.25
C ASP A 94 22.28 -19.89 19.27
N ARG A 95 23.27 -19.12 19.71
CA ARG A 95 23.22 -17.65 19.79
C ARG A 95 24.30 -16.97 18.95
N GLU A 96 25.13 -17.78 18.28
CA GLU A 96 26.34 -17.33 17.60
C GLU A 96 26.24 -17.51 16.08
N ARG A 97 25.40 -18.44 15.63
CA ARG A 97 25.35 -18.85 14.22
C ARG A 97 23.96 -18.67 13.62
N GLY A 98 23.97 -18.45 12.32
CA GLY A 98 22.80 -18.37 11.46
C GLY A 98 23.24 -18.52 10.01
N ARG A 99 22.29 -18.58 9.09
CA ARG A 99 22.56 -18.66 7.64
C ARG A 99 21.80 -17.56 6.93
N ILE A 100 22.44 -16.95 5.92
CA ILE A 100 21.76 -16.10 4.95
C ILE A 100 21.79 -16.85 3.62
N TRP A 101 20.61 -17.17 3.09
CA TRP A 101 20.49 -17.77 1.77
C TRP A 101 20.19 -16.66 0.76
N ARG A 102 20.95 -16.63 -0.34
CA ARG A 102 20.62 -15.82 -1.53
C ARG A 102 20.08 -16.75 -2.60
N VAL A 103 18.78 -16.65 -2.86
CA VAL A 103 18.07 -17.47 -3.86
C VAL A 103 17.99 -16.68 -5.15
N VAL A 104 18.63 -17.21 -6.19
CA VAL A 104 18.66 -16.62 -7.53
C VAL A 104 18.09 -17.59 -8.54
N TYR A 105 17.38 -17.05 -9.53
CA TYR A 105 17.06 -17.81 -10.73
C TYR A 105 18.28 -17.83 -11.64
N THR A 106 18.86 -19.01 -11.87
CA THR A 106 20.04 -19.16 -12.73
C THR A 106 19.68 -19.29 -14.21
N GLY A 107 18.47 -19.77 -14.52
CA GLY A 107 17.94 -19.89 -15.87
C GLY A 107 18.86 -20.62 -16.86
N SER A 108 18.60 -20.40 -18.14
CA SER A 108 19.54 -20.63 -19.24
C SER A 108 20.16 -19.29 -19.66
N GLU A 109 21.26 -19.27 -20.41
CA GLU A 109 21.88 -18.00 -20.87
C GLU A 109 20.89 -17.04 -21.56
N LYS A 110 19.85 -17.56 -22.21
CA LYS A 110 18.82 -16.76 -22.89
C LYS A 110 17.72 -16.24 -21.97
N THR A 111 17.55 -16.83 -20.80
CA THR A 111 16.48 -16.50 -19.84
C THR A 111 17.03 -15.90 -18.55
N ARG A 112 18.35 -15.81 -18.40
CA ARG A 112 18.98 -15.13 -17.28
C ARG A 112 18.74 -13.62 -17.42
N PRO A 113 18.13 -12.98 -16.41
CA PRO A 113 17.95 -11.54 -16.39
C PRO A 113 19.30 -10.82 -16.39
N ALA A 114 19.35 -9.63 -16.97
CA ALA A 114 20.52 -8.77 -16.85
C ALA A 114 20.75 -8.44 -15.37
N GLU A 115 22.01 -8.58 -14.90
CA GLU A 115 22.32 -8.22 -13.53
C GLU A 115 22.15 -6.71 -13.35
N PHE A 116 21.31 -6.33 -12.38
CA PHE A 116 21.22 -4.95 -11.96
C PHE A 116 22.47 -4.58 -11.15
N THR A 117 23.29 -3.68 -11.68
CA THR A 117 24.66 -3.45 -11.19
C THR A 117 24.78 -2.36 -10.14
N ARG A 118 23.75 -1.52 -9.93
CA ARG A 118 23.82 -0.43 -8.96
C ARG A 118 23.68 -0.99 -7.54
N THR A 119 24.72 -0.76 -6.74
CA THR A 119 24.80 -1.23 -5.35
C THR A 119 24.68 -0.11 -4.32
N ASP A 120 24.84 1.14 -4.74
CA ASP A 120 24.78 2.33 -3.89
C ASP A 120 24.01 3.46 -4.58
N TRP A 121 22.88 3.86 -4.00
CA TRP A 121 22.05 4.96 -4.51
C TRP A 121 22.46 6.31 -3.92
N THR A 122 23.31 6.34 -2.90
CA THR A 122 23.78 7.61 -2.32
C THR A 122 24.73 8.34 -3.27
N SER A 123 25.42 7.59 -4.13
CA SER A 123 26.32 8.08 -5.17
C SER A 123 25.69 8.20 -6.57
N ALA A 124 24.45 7.75 -6.75
CA ALA A 124 23.74 7.87 -8.03
C ALA A 124 23.47 9.34 -8.39
N SER A 125 23.48 9.64 -9.70
CA SER A 125 23.09 10.95 -10.22
C SER A 125 21.58 11.17 -10.08
N ASP A 126 21.14 12.43 -10.13
CA ASP A 126 19.72 12.75 -10.00
C ASP A 126 18.91 12.15 -11.17
N GLU A 127 19.48 12.10 -12.37
CA GLU A 127 18.89 11.45 -13.55
C GLU A 127 18.75 9.94 -13.38
N GLU A 128 19.78 9.26 -12.85
CA GLU A 128 19.72 7.83 -12.56
C GLU A 128 18.65 7.52 -11.51
N LEU A 129 18.51 8.39 -10.50
CA LEU A 129 17.47 8.25 -9.48
C LEU A 129 16.06 8.42 -10.07
N VAL A 130 15.88 9.34 -11.02
CA VAL A 130 14.61 9.52 -11.73
C VAL A 130 14.29 8.34 -12.66
N GLU A 131 15.30 7.79 -13.34
CA GLU A 131 15.17 6.56 -14.15
C GLU A 131 14.73 5.38 -13.28
N ASP A 132 15.36 5.19 -12.12
CA ASP A 132 15.09 4.10 -11.19
C ASP A 132 13.66 4.12 -10.61
N LEU A 133 12.90 5.22 -10.73
CA LEU A 133 11.48 5.27 -10.37
C LEU A 133 10.61 4.35 -11.25
N GLY A 134 11.10 3.93 -12.41
CA GLY A 134 10.42 3.00 -13.32
C GLY A 134 10.86 1.55 -13.18
N HIS A 135 11.84 1.26 -12.33
CA HIS A 135 12.40 -0.08 -12.21
C HIS A 135 11.34 -1.09 -11.75
N PRO A 136 11.28 -2.34 -12.26
CA PRO A 136 10.28 -3.33 -11.85
C PRO A 136 10.36 -3.72 -10.37
N ASN A 137 11.55 -3.68 -9.78
CA ASN A 137 11.77 -3.97 -8.36
C ASN A 137 11.36 -2.80 -7.44
N GLN A 138 10.40 -3.02 -6.54
CA GLN A 138 9.95 -1.99 -5.59
C GLN A 138 11.06 -1.52 -4.65
N TRP A 139 12.03 -2.39 -4.31
CA TRP A 139 13.17 -2.00 -3.49
C TRP A 139 13.93 -0.86 -4.17
N VAL A 140 14.24 -1.00 -5.47
CA VAL A 140 14.96 0.01 -6.27
C VAL A 140 14.16 1.31 -6.32
N ARG A 141 12.89 1.27 -6.72
CA ARG A 141 12.05 2.47 -6.80
C ARG A 141 11.93 3.21 -5.47
N ARG A 142 11.74 2.48 -4.36
CA ARG A 142 11.63 3.07 -3.02
C ARG A 142 12.93 3.68 -2.56
N THR A 143 14.06 3.02 -2.79
CA THR A 143 15.39 3.55 -2.46
C THR A 143 15.67 4.80 -3.28
N ALA A 144 15.38 4.79 -4.58
CA ALA A 144 15.50 5.97 -5.43
C ALA A 144 14.60 7.13 -4.97
N THR A 145 13.33 6.87 -4.68
CA THR A 145 12.40 7.88 -4.12
C THR A 145 12.92 8.45 -2.80
N ASN A 146 13.48 7.61 -1.94
CA ASN A 146 14.08 8.04 -0.67
C ASN A 146 15.29 8.93 -0.88
N GLN A 147 16.16 8.60 -1.84
CA GLN A 147 17.32 9.43 -2.15
C GLN A 147 16.91 10.77 -2.76
N LEU A 148 15.98 10.79 -3.72
CA LEU A 148 15.45 12.03 -4.30
C LEU A 148 14.90 12.97 -3.22
N ALA A 149 14.15 12.44 -2.25
CA ALA A 149 13.60 13.22 -1.15
C ALA A 149 14.66 13.81 -0.19
N LEU A 150 15.92 13.40 -0.30
CA LEU A 150 17.05 13.97 0.44
C LEU A 150 17.89 14.95 -0.40
N ARG A 151 17.59 15.09 -1.69
CA ARG A 151 18.27 16.02 -2.60
C ARG A 151 17.68 17.42 -2.48
N ASP A 152 18.40 18.38 -3.05
CA ASP A 152 17.92 19.75 -3.17
C ASP A 152 16.70 19.82 -4.12
N SER A 153 15.59 20.34 -3.60
CA SER A 153 14.31 20.34 -4.31
C SER A 153 14.31 21.22 -5.57
N GLU A 154 15.09 22.30 -5.59
CA GLU A 154 15.20 23.19 -6.75
C GLU A 154 15.92 22.50 -7.92
N THR A 155 16.84 21.59 -7.60
CA THR A 155 17.58 20.79 -8.58
C THR A 155 16.76 19.60 -9.10
N VAL A 156 16.16 18.80 -8.21
CA VAL A 156 15.56 17.51 -8.63
C VAL A 156 14.08 17.60 -9.04
N SER A 157 13.32 18.58 -8.53
CA SER A 157 11.90 18.70 -8.91
C SER A 157 11.71 18.92 -10.42
N PRO A 158 12.49 19.79 -11.10
CA PRO A 158 12.40 19.94 -12.56
C PRO A 158 12.65 18.64 -13.34
N LEU A 159 13.56 17.77 -12.87
CA LEU A 159 13.84 16.48 -13.50
C LEU A 159 12.65 15.52 -13.36
N VAL A 160 12.06 15.45 -12.16
CA VAL A 160 10.85 14.65 -11.93
C VAL A 160 9.67 15.17 -12.74
N GLU A 161 9.45 16.48 -12.78
CA GLU A 161 8.40 17.11 -13.60
C GLU A 161 8.60 16.82 -15.09
N THR A 162 9.83 16.96 -15.60
CA THR A 162 10.17 16.62 -16.99
C THR A 162 9.85 15.15 -17.31
N MET A 163 10.14 14.23 -16.38
CA MET A 163 9.79 12.82 -16.53
C MET A 163 8.26 12.62 -16.53
N LEU A 164 7.52 13.30 -15.66
CA LEU A 164 6.05 13.20 -15.59
C LEU A 164 5.35 13.74 -16.83
N ASP A 165 5.93 14.73 -17.51
CA ASP A 165 5.42 15.28 -18.76
C ASP A 165 5.87 14.49 -20.01
N GLY A 166 6.84 13.59 -19.85
CA GLY A 166 7.35 12.74 -20.93
C GLY A 166 6.37 11.65 -21.38
N PRO A 167 6.30 11.33 -22.68
CA PRO A 167 5.34 10.34 -23.21
C PRO A 167 5.67 8.89 -22.82
N ASP A 168 6.92 8.60 -22.46
CA ASP A 168 7.42 7.25 -22.22
C ASP A 168 7.39 6.85 -20.74
N ASN A 169 6.76 7.65 -19.86
CA ASN A 169 6.71 7.33 -18.45
C ASN A 169 5.78 6.14 -18.15
N SER A 170 6.27 5.22 -17.31
CA SER A 170 5.46 4.12 -16.80
C SER A 170 4.53 4.58 -15.68
N ALA A 171 3.46 3.84 -15.41
CA ALA A 171 2.60 4.08 -14.25
C ALA A 171 3.39 4.05 -12.92
N LEU A 172 4.45 3.22 -12.84
CA LEU A 172 5.36 3.18 -11.70
C LEU A 172 6.15 4.47 -11.55
N GLN A 173 6.68 5.02 -12.64
CA GLN A 173 7.35 6.32 -12.62
C GLN A 173 6.38 7.43 -12.20
N ARG A 174 5.16 7.45 -12.74
CA ARG A 174 4.16 8.45 -12.38
C ARG A 174 3.84 8.41 -10.89
N LEU A 175 3.46 7.25 -10.34
CA LEU A 175 3.12 7.16 -8.92
C LEU A 175 4.31 7.49 -8.02
N HIS A 176 5.52 7.04 -8.35
CA HIS A 176 6.71 7.34 -7.54
C HIS A 176 7.17 8.79 -7.68
N GLY A 177 7.04 9.39 -8.86
CA GLY A 177 7.30 10.80 -9.12
C GLY A 177 6.39 11.71 -8.30
N LEU A 178 5.09 11.38 -8.21
CA LEU A 178 4.16 12.10 -7.34
C LEU A 178 4.58 12.02 -5.86
N TRP A 179 5.00 10.85 -5.36
CA TRP A 179 5.52 10.74 -4.00
C TRP A 179 6.85 11.48 -3.79
N ALA A 180 7.73 11.52 -4.80
CA ALA A 180 8.96 12.29 -4.75
C ALA A 180 8.66 13.78 -4.61
N LEU A 181 7.83 14.35 -5.51
CA LEU A 181 7.40 15.76 -5.44
C LEU A 181 6.65 16.08 -4.14
N GLN A 182 5.82 15.16 -3.64
CA GLN A 182 5.13 15.34 -2.35
C GLN A 182 6.12 15.49 -1.20
N ARG A 183 7.16 14.65 -1.17
CA ARG A 183 8.18 14.67 -0.11
C ARG A 183 9.17 15.81 -0.24
N LEU A 184 9.37 16.30 -1.46
CA LEU A 184 10.14 17.51 -1.75
C LEU A 184 9.36 18.80 -1.43
N GLY A 185 8.06 18.69 -1.16
CA GLY A 185 7.19 19.86 -0.89
C GLY A 185 6.84 20.66 -2.14
N THR A 186 7.10 20.13 -3.34
CA THR A 186 6.92 20.83 -4.62
C THR A 186 5.71 20.33 -5.42
N LEU A 187 5.02 19.29 -4.95
CA LEU A 187 3.81 18.77 -5.61
C LEU A 187 2.62 19.75 -5.50
N THR A 188 2.16 20.27 -6.64
CA THR A 188 1.05 21.21 -6.68
C THR A 188 -0.34 20.53 -6.74
N PRO A 189 -1.41 21.20 -6.27
CA PRO A 189 -2.79 20.71 -6.45
C PRO A 189 -3.17 20.47 -7.92
N ASP A 190 -2.71 21.31 -8.84
CA ASP A 190 -2.97 21.15 -10.28
C ASP A 190 -2.30 19.89 -10.85
N ARG A 191 -1.07 19.60 -10.40
CA ARG A 191 -0.37 18.37 -10.77
C ARG A 191 -1.09 17.14 -10.21
N LEU A 192 -1.56 17.16 -8.96
CA LEU A 192 -2.42 16.10 -8.41
C LEU A 192 -3.70 15.91 -9.21
N LYS A 193 -4.37 17.00 -9.60
CA LYS A 193 -5.57 16.97 -10.43
C LYS A 193 -5.33 16.36 -11.80
N ALA A 194 -4.18 16.64 -12.42
CA ALA A 194 -3.83 16.04 -13.72
C ALA A 194 -3.76 14.51 -13.64
N PHE A 195 -3.26 13.96 -12.52
CA PHE A 195 -3.12 12.51 -12.32
C PHE A 195 -4.31 11.85 -11.62
N SER A 196 -5.29 12.61 -11.13
CA SER A 196 -6.48 12.02 -10.50
C SER A 196 -7.36 11.24 -11.48
N GLY A 197 -7.23 11.53 -12.78
CA GLY A 197 -7.90 10.82 -13.88
C GLY A 197 -6.98 9.91 -14.68
N ASP A 198 -5.84 9.49 -14.12
CA ASP A 198 -4.86 8.64 -14.84
C ASP A 198 -5.50 7.33 -15.33
N SER A 199 -5.08 6.86 -16.51
CA SER A 199 -5.50 5.59 -17.09
C SER A 199 -5.23 4.37 -16.18
N ASP A 200 -4.15 4.40 -15.40
CA ASP A 200 -3.75 3.31 -14.50
C ASP A 200 -4.34 3.53 -13.10
N GLU A 201 -5.11 2.56 -12.61
CA GLU A 201 -5.78 2.69 -11.31
C GLU A 201 -4.79 2.81 -10.14
N ARG A 202 -3.56 2.32 -10.28
CA ARG A 202 -2.55 2.43 -9.21
C ARG A 202 -2.12 3.87 -9.01
N VAL A 203 -2.01 4.65 -10.09
CA VAL A 203 -1.72 6.09 -10.01
C VAL A 203 -2.87 6.79 -9.30
N ARG A 204 -4.12 6.52 -9.68
CA ARG A 204 -5.31 7.11 -9.03
C ARG A 204 -5.41 6.73 -7.55
N VAL A 205 -5.09 5.49 -7.18
CA VAL A 205 -4.97 5.04 -5.78
C VAL A 205 -3.93 5.88 -5.04
N HIS A 206 -2.75 6.10 -5.62
CA HIS A 206 -1.70 6.86 -4.96
C HIS A 206 -1.99 8.36 -4.89
N VAL A 207 -2.74 8.95 -5.82
CA VAL A 207 -3.29 10.31 -5.69
C VAL A 207 -4.14 10.42 -4.43
N GLN A 208 -5.10 9.51 -4.23
CA GLN A 208 -5.95 9.51 -3.03
C GLN A 208 -5.14 9.29 -1.74
N ARG A 209 -4.10 8.44 -1.78
CA ARG A 209 -3.19 8.26 -0.64
C ARG A 209 -2.38 9.50 -0.32
N ILE A 210 -1.90 10.24 -1.33
CA ILE A 210 -1.19 11.50 -1.11
C ILE A 210 -2.13 12.51 -0.43
N LEU A 211 -3.38 12.61 -0.88
CA LEU A 211 -4.38 13.47 -0.23
C LEU A 211 -4.58 13.09 1.25
N ALA A 212 -4.63 11.80 1.56
CA ALA A 212 -4.75 11.30 2.92
C ALA A 212 -3.53 11.60 3.83
N GLU A 213 -2.35 11.88 3.26
CA GLU A 213 -1.13 12.23 4.02
C GLU A 213 -0.88 13.74 4.11
N ARG A 214 -1.60 14.57 3.33
CA ARG A 214 -1.56 16.03 3.49
C ARG A 214 -2.36 16.43 4.74
N SER A 215 -1.88 17.42 5.48
CA SER A 215 -2.54 17.95 6.68
C SER A 215 -3.69 18.88 6.36
N ASP A 216 -3.53 19.70 5.31
CA ASP A 216 -4.48 20.73 4.92
C ASP A 216 -4.84 20.53 3.45
N TRP A 217 -6.11 20.74 3.13
CA TRP A 217 -6.62 20.65 1.76
C TRP A 217 -7.09 22.01 1.26
N THR A 218 -6.75 22.26 -0.01
CA THR A 218 -7.43 23.23 -0.85
C THR A 218 -8.76 22.67 -1.35
N ASP A 219 -9.64 23.54 -1.86
CA ASP A 219 -10.90 23.12 -2.50
C ASP A 219 -10.67 22.17 -3.69
N VAL A 220 -9.55 22.33 -4.40
CA VAL A 220 -9.17 21.45 -5.51
C VAL A 220 -8.93 20.03 -5.00
N GLU A 221 -8.17 19.89 -3.92
CA GLU A 221 -7.84 18.59 -3.31
C GLU A 221 -9.07 17.90 -2.74
N ARG A 222 -9.93 18.65 -2.03
CA ARG A 222 -11.23 18.15 -1.56
C ARG A 222 -12.06 17.62 -2.71
N LYS A 223 -12.13 18.36 -3.83
CA LYS A 223 -12.85 17.93 -5.03
C LYS A 223 -12.25 16.67 -5.66
N ILE A 224 -10.93 16.52 -5.68
CA ILE A 224 -10.27 15.30 -6.16
C ILE A 224 -10.66 14.10 -5.28
N ALA A 225 -10.69 14.27 -3.96
CA ALA A 225 -11.08 13.20 -3.04
C ALA A 225 -12.55 12.80 -3.24
N LEU A 226 -13.46 13.77 -3.35
CA LEU A 226 -14.88 13.51 -3.61
C LEU A 226 -15.11 12.79 -4.94
N VAL A 227 -14.48 13.24 -6.03
CA VAL A 227 -14.55 12.54 -7.33
C VAL A 227 -14.00 11.11 -7.25
N GLY A 228 -13.01 10.88 -6.39
CA GLY A 228 -12.47 9.54 -6.14
C GLY A 228 -13.48 8.54 -5.57
N LEU A 229 -14.55 8.99 -4.91
CA LEU A 229 -15.66 8.12 -4.45
C LEU A 229 -16.49 7.55 -5.61
N GLU A 230 -16.43 8.18 -6.78
CA GLU A 230 -17.18 7.78 -7.98
C GLU A 230 -16.35 6.90 -8.93
N ASP A 231 -15.08 6.61 -8.58
CA ASP A 231 -14.19 5.83 -9.45
C ASP A 231 -14.78 4.44 -9.78
N PRO A 232 -14.63 3.95 -11.02
CA PRO A 232 -15.09 2.60 -11.39
C PRO A 232 -14.39 1.50 -10.59
N VAL A 233 -13.17 1.73 -10.09
CA VAL A 233 -12.37 0.76 -9.37
C VAL A 233 -12.53 0.93 -7.86
N SER A 234 -12.98 -0.12 -7.18
CA SER A 234 -13.31 -0.05 -5.76
C SER A 234 -12.12 0.24 -4.84
N ILE A 235 -10.89 -0.14 -5.21
CA ILE A 235 -9.70 0.23 -4.45
C ILE A 235 -9.45 1.75 -4.48
N VAL A 236 -9.75 2.44 -5.58
CA VAL A 236 -9.63 3.91 -5.65
C VAL A 236 -10.65 4.55 -4.72
N ARG A 237 -11.93 4.12 -4.82
CA ARG A 237 -13.00 4.58 -3.91
C ARG A 237 -12.66 4.38 -2.44
N ARG A 238 -12.04 3.24 -2.09
CA ARG A 238 -11.63 2.96 -0.71
C ARG A 238 -10.56 3.93 -0.23
N ASN A 239 -9.56 4.25 -1.05
CA ASN A 239 -8.52 5.21 -0.66
C ASN A 239 -9.07 6.65 -0.63
N ALA A 240 -10.04 6.99 -1.50
CA ALA A 240 -10.74 8.27 -1.46
C ALA A 240 -11.54 8.43 -0.16
N ALA A 241 -12.28 7.40 0.26
CA ALA A 241 -12.99 7.38 1.53
C ALA A 241 -12.04 7.53 2.74
N GLU A 242 -10.87 6.89 2.71
CA GLU A 242 -9.84 7.06 3.75
C GLU A 242 -9.27 8.49 3.77
N ALA A 243 -9.09 9.11 2.61
CA ALA A 243 -8.67 10.50 2.52
C ALA A 243 -9.73 11.43 3.17
N LEU A 244 -10.99 11.33 2.76
CA LEU A 244 -12.11 12.13 3.29
C LEU A 244 -12.31 11.91 4.80
N ARG A 245 -12.10 10.68 5.28
CA ARG A 245 -12.15 10.35 6.70
C ARG A 245 -11.14 11.14 7.54
N ARG A 246 -9.93 11.34 7.02
CA ARG A 246 -8.87 12.10 7.71
C ARG A 246 -9.07 13.61 7.66
N HIS A 247 -9.99 14.06 6.80
CA HIS A 247 -10.30 15.46 6.56
C HIS A 247 -11.81 15.72 6.73
N PRO A 248 -12.42 15.52 7.92
CA PRO A 248 -13.86 15.68 8.07
C PRO A 248 -14.34 17.11 7.74
N GLU A 249 -15.43 17.20 6.98
CA GLU A 249 -16.19 18.43 6.71
C GLU A 249 -17.67 18.05 6.52
N PRO A 250 -18.62 18.83 7.06
CA PRO A 250 -20.04 18.48 7.02
C PRO A 250 -20.59 18.17 5.62
N ASP A 251 -20.13 18.85 4.58
CA ASP A 251 -20.63 18.70 3.21
C ASP A 251 -20.22 17.37 2.54
N GLN A 252 -19.28 16.62 3.13
CA GLN A 252 -18.82 15.32 2.63
C GLN A 252 -19.74 14.16 3.02
N GLU A 253 -20.64 14.35 3.98
CA GLU A 253 -21.46 13.28 4.53
C GLU A 253 -22.37 12.63 3.48
N PHE A 254 -23.08 13.43 2.67
CA PHE A 254 -23.97 12.87 1.64
C PHE A 254 -23.21 12.10 0.54
N PRO A 255 -22.12 12.62 -0.05
CA PRO A 255 -21.29 11.86 -0.97
C PRO A 255 -20.81 10.50 -0.40
N LEU A 256 -20.41 10.46 0.87
CA LEU A 256 -19.98 9.22 1.54
C LEU A 256 -21.15 8.24 1.73
N LEU A 257 -22.33 8.73 2.10
CA LEU A 257 -23.53 7.90 2.23
C LEU A 257 -24.00 7.35 0.88
N ASP A 258 -23.94 8.15 -0.19
CA ASP A 258 -24.27 7.72 -1.55
C ASP A 258 -23.30 6.64 -2.03
N ALA A 259 -21.99 6.86 -1.85
CA ALA A 259 -20.97 5.87 -2.18
C ALA A 259 -21.16 4.57 -1.38
N LEU A 260 -21.52 4.66 -0.10
CA LEU A 260 -21.82 3.48 0.73
C LEU A 260 -23.03 2.70 0.21
N LYS A 261 -24.12 3.39 -0.15
CA LYS A 261 -25.33 2.75 -0.68
C LYS A 261 -25.11 2.12 -2.06
N ALA A 262 -24.27 2.73 -2.89
CA ALA A 262 -23.91 2.22 -4.21
C ALA A 262 -22.90 1.05 -4.18
N SER A 263 -22.19 0.85 -3.06
CA SER A 263 -21.15 -0.18 -2.95
C SER A 263 -21.71 -1.62 -2.98
N ASP A 264 -20.93 -2.55 -3.55
CA ASP A 264 -21.21 -3.97 -3.39
C ASP A 264 -21.00 -4.37 -1.94
N LYS A 265 -22.05 -4.88 -1.29
CA LYS A 265 -22.04 -5.32 0.11
C LYS A 265 -21.02 -6.44 0.39
N LYS A 266 -20.56 -7.16 -0.65
CA LYS A 266 -19.50 -8.17 -0.53
C LYS A 266 -18.10 -7.56 -0.45
N ASP A 267 -17.90 -6.32 -0.93
CA ASP A 267 -16.65 -5.59 -0.77
C ASP A 267 -16.55 -5.02 0.65
N ILE A 268 -16.30 -5.92 1.61
CA ILE A 268 -16.27 -5.59 3.04
C ILE A 268 -15.24 -4.50 3.34
N GLY A 269 -14.14 -4.44 2.59
CA GLY A 269 -13.09 -3.45 2.77
C GLY A 269 -13.58 -2.04 2.43
N LEU A 270 -14.28 -1.89 1.29
CA LEU A 270 -14.81 -0.60 0.86
C LEU A 270 -15.95 -0.15 1.77
N VAL A 271 -16.90 -1.06 2.05
CA VAL A 271 -18.04 -0.81 2.93
C VAL A 271 -17.57 -0.36 4.32
N HIS A 272 -16.56 -1.02 4.87
CA HIS A 272 -16.02 -0.68 6.18
C HIS A 272 -15.43 0.72 6.20
N VAL A 273 -14.55 1.06 5.25
CA VAL A 273 -13.90 2.38 5.22
C VAL A 273 -14.91 3.50 4.98
N LEU A 274 -15.89 3.31 4.09
CA LEU A 274 -16.97 4.29 3.86
C LEU A 274 -17.81 4.54 5.12
N ARG A 275 -18.15 3.49 5.87
CA ARG A 275 -18.85 3.63 7.16
C ARG A 275 -18.02 4.40 8.17
N MET A 276 -16.71 4.12 8.27
CA MET A 276 -15.83 4.86 9.17
C MET A 276 -15.71 6.32 8.76
N ALA A 277 -15.60 6.60 7.46
CA ALA A 277 -15.52 7.94 6.92
C ALA A 277 -16.78 8.76 7.25
N ALA A 278 -17.98 8.23 6.96
CA ALA A 278 -19.25 8.89 7.26
C ALA A 278 -19.44 9.10 8.77
N ARG A 279 -19.13 8.07 9.57
CA ARG A 279 -19.17 8.18 11.04
C ARG A 279 -18.27 9.31 11.55
N ASP A 280 -17.08 9.44 10.98
CA ASP A 280 -16.13 10.46 11.42
C ASP A 280 -16.60 11.87 11.02
N GLN A 281 -17.39 12.04 9.94
CA GLN A 281 -18.08 13.31 9.65
C GLN A 281 -19.09 13.66 10.75
N LEU A 282 -19.85 12.67 11.25
CA LEU A 282 -20.86 12.87 12.31
C LEU A 282 -20.25 13.23 13.68
N ASN A 283 -18.93 13.16 13.84
CA ASN A 283 -18.27 13.66 15.04
C ASN A 283 -18.23 15.20 15.07
N LEU A 284 -18.41 15.86 13.93
CA LEU A 284 -18.58 17.30 13.85
C LEU A 284 -20.03 17.67 14.21
N PRO A 285 -20.28 18.55 15.19
CA PRO A 285 -21.63 18.97 15.57
C PRO A 285 -22.45 19.56 14.42
N GLU A 286 -21.79 20.23 13.48
CA GLU A 286 -22.38 20.89 12.31
C GLU A 286 -22.97 19.87 11.33
N THR A 287 -22.33 18.70 11.17
CA THR A 287 -22.79 17.64 10.28
C THR A 287 -24.16 17.12 10.69
N TRP A 288 -24.43 16.98 11.99
CA TRP A 288 -25.77 16.59 12.47
C TRP A 288 -26.84 17.61 12.10
N SER A 289 -26.53 18.89 12.18
CA SER A 289 -27.47 19.95 11.80
C SER A 289 -27.79 19.89 10.31
N LEU A 290 -26.77 19.63 9.47
CA LEU A 290 -26.93 19.43 8.04
C LEU A 290 -27.77 18.17 7.71
N VAL A 291 -27.48 17.05 8.36
CA VAL A 291 -28.18 15.78 8.13
C VAL A 291 -29.65 15.88 8.56
N LEU A 292 -29.93 16.40 9.75
CA LEU A 292 -31.28 16.49 10.30
C LEU A 292 -32.17 17.51 9.57
N SER A 293 -31.58 18.53 8.94
CA SER A 293 -32.31 19.52 8.14
C SER A 293 -32.51 19.09 6.68
N SER A 294 -31.89 17.99 6.25
CA SER A 294 -31.98 17.54 4.86
C SER A 294 -33.37 16.99 4.51
N PRO A 295 -33.99 17.46 3.41
CA PRO A 295 -35.26 16.89 2.93
C PRO A 295 -35.11 15.43 2.48
N HIS A 296 -33.87 14.96 2.30
CA HIS A 296 -33.54 13.59 1.91
C HIS A 296 -33.19 12.69 3.08
N LEU A 297 -33.36 13.12 4.34
CA LEU A 297 -33.02 12.32 5.52
C LEU A 297 -33.62 10.90 5.47
N HIS A 298 -34.90 10.77 5.09
CA HIS A 298 -35.58 9.47 4.97
C HIS A 298 -34.88 8.48 4.04
N TYR A 299 -34.13 8.96 3.05
CA TYR A 299 -33.37 8.09 2.16
C TYR A 299 -32.15 7.48 2.87
N TYR A 300 -31.56 8.15 3.86
CA TYR A 300 -30.37 7.71 4.57
C TYR A 300 -30.63 7.18 5.98
N GLU A 301 -31.82 7.45 6.53
CA GLU A 301 -32.20 7.20 7.92
C GLU A 301 -31.84 5.79 8.39
N ARG A 302 -32.19 4.77 7.59
CA ARG A 302 -31.84 3.38 7.90
C ARG A 302 -30.33 3.13 7.94
N THR A 303 -29.59 3.60 6.94
CA THR A 303 -28.14 3.42 6.85
C THR A 303 -27.43 4.13 8.00
N LEU A 304 -27.86 5.35 8.32
CA LEU A 304 -27.37 6.13 9.44
C LEU A 304 -27.62 5.41 10.77
N GLY A 305 -28.86 4.98 11.03
CA GLY A 305 -29.24 4.34 12.28
C GLY A 305 -28.61 2.97 12.48
N GLU A 306 -28.61 2.10 11.46
CA GLU A 306 -28.15 0.70 11.61
C GLU A 306 -26.62 0.54 11.57
N SER A 307 -25.88 1.49 10.98
CA SER A 307 -24.47 1.24 10.63
C SER A 307 -23.49 2.37 10.94
N ILE A 308 -23.95 3.60 11.16
CA ILE A 308 -23.06 4.78 11.25
C ILE A 308 -23.18 5.45 12.61
N ALA A 309 -24.39 5.91 12.97
CA ALA A 309 -24.67 6.65 14.19
C ALA A 309 -24.32 5.85 15.47
N ILE A 310 -24.50 4.52 15.44
CA ILE A 310 -24.12 3.62 16.56
C ILE A 310 -22.63 3.76 16.92
N GLY A 311 -21.77 4.05 15.95
CA GLY A 311 -20.34 4.22 16.16
C GLY A 311 -19.91 5.63 16.54
N SER A 312 -20.81 6.63 16.45
CA SER A 312 -20.50 8.04 16.69
C SER A 312 -20.70 8.38 18.17
N PRO A 313 -19.65 8.75 18.94
CA PRO A 313 -19.74 9.04 20.37
C PRO A 313 -20.29 10.45 20.65
N THR A 314 -21.38 10.86 19.99
CA THR A 314 -21.97 12.19 20.13
C THR A 314 -23.38 12.12 20.73
N ILE A 315 -23.80 13.20 21.41
CA ILE A 315 -25.16 13.30 22.00
C ILE A 315 -26.22 13.28 20.90
N GLN A 316 -25.93 13.89 19.75
CA GLN A 316 -26.80 13.94 18.59
C GLN A 316 -27.03 12.54 18.02
N ALA A 317 -25.97 11.72 17.92
CA ALA A 317 -26.10 10.32 17.54
C ALA A 317 -27.00 9.53 18.49
N ALA A 318 -26.81 9.70 19.81
CA ALA A 318 -27.66 9.04 20.79
C ALA A 318 -29.13 9.46 20.67
N LYS A 319 -29.40 10.76 20.45
CA LYS A 319 -30.76 11.28 20.22
C LYS A 319 -31.39 10.76 18.93
N PHE A 320 -30.60 10.59 17.87
CA PHE A 320 -31.09 10.06 16.60
C PHE A 320 -31.49 8.58 16.67
N LEU A 321 -30.89 7.81 17.59
CA LEU A 321 -31.14 6.37 17.75
C LEU A 321 -32.31 6.04 18.70
N MET A 322 -32.82 7.02 19.45
CA MET A 322 -33.94 6.87 20.41
C MET A 322 -35.27 7.24 19.76
#